data_AF-A0A7X9CZS0-F1
#
_entry.id   AF-A0A7X9CZS0-F1
#
_cell.length_a   1.000
_cell.length_b   1.000
_cell.length_c   1.000
_cell.angle_alpha   90.00
_cell.angle_beta   90.00
_cell.angle_gamma   90.00
#
_symmetry.space_group_name_H-M   'P 1'
#
loop_
_entity.id
_entity.type
_entity.pdbx_description
1 polymer ?
#
loop_
_entity_poly.entity_id
_entity_poly.type
_entity_poly.pdbx_seq_one_letter_code
_entity_poly.pdbx_strand_id
1 'polypeptide(L)'
;MKPKITYPPVEKRKLQRKHFLRIIRWPVLFAIVVSPIVNLALGGKAWSLVVVLSIYMAWSLVISPDLVEYNRISQPIKTISFSCSLLALIDIFLAPGWALTVVPIVCFGGLVVSGILFFTDIERQKHNLLPMLLLIVLAIIASIIGLSIMRETTGWQFIAMGATAVTLLVACIITLRSDFIRELKRRFHIK
;
A
#
# COMPACT_ATOMS: atom_id res chain seq x y z
N MET A 1 25.64 11.77 44.64
CA MET A 1 24.66 12.62 43.92
C MET A 1 23.82 11.71 43.03
N LYS A 2 22.50 11.59 43.24
CA LYS A 2 21.64 10.76 42.38
C LYS A 2 21.32 11.55 41.10
N PRO A 3 21.51 10.98 39.89
CA PRO A 3 21.19 11.67 38.66
C PRO A 3 19.68 11.95 38.60
N LYS A 4 19.31 13.23 38.48
CA LYS A 4 17.92 13.66 38.38
C LYS A 4 17.44 13.30 36.97
N ILE A 5 16.54 12.33 36.87
CA ILE A 5 15.97 11.89 35.60
C ILE A 5 15.17 13.07 35.03
N THR A 6 15.68 13.70 33.97
CA THR A 6 15.09 14.85 33.26
C THR A 6 14.09 14.42 32.19
N TYR A 7 13.98 13.12 31.91
CA TYR A 7 13.08 12.59 30.90
C TYR A 7 11.73 12.19 31.49
N PRO A 8 10.62 12.46 30.78
CA PRO A 8 9.31 11.99 31.19
C PRO A 8 9.30 10.46 31.28
N PRO A 9 8.64 9.87 32.29
CA PRO A 9 8.58 8.43 32.44
C PRO A 9 7.87 7.80 31.24
N VAL A 10 8.47 6.73 30.69
CA VAL A 10 7.90 6.02 29.54
C VAL A 10 6.61 5.32 29.97
N GLU A 11 5.51 5.56 29.25
CA GLU A 11 4.23 4.91 29.51
C GLU A 11 4.34 3.38 29.48
N LYS A 12 3.79 2.72 30.51
CA LYS A 12 3.79 1.25 30.66
C LYS A 12 3.22 0.53 29.42
N ARG A 13 2.22 1.11 28.75
CA ARG A 13 1.61 0.57 27.52
C ARG A 13 2.61 0.52 26.35
N LYS A 14 3.43 1.56 26.18
CA LYS A 14 4.48 1.59 25.13
C LYS A 14 5.57 0.56 25.43
N LEU A 15 5.88 0.34 26.71
CA LEU A 15 6.85 -0.68 27.13
C LEU A 15 6.33 -2.11 26.89
N GLN A 16 5.08 -2.39 27.24
CA GLN A 16 4.43 -3.68 26.97
C GLN A 16 4.36 -3.98 25.47
N ARG A 17 3.97 -3.00 24.64
CA ARG A 17 3.96 -3.15 23.18
C ARG A 17 5.36 -3.47 22.63
N LYS A 18 6.41 -2.79 23.12
CA LYS A 18 7.80 -3.08 22.74
C LYS A 18 8.22 -4.50 23.12
N HIS A 19 7.80 -4.97 24.30
CA HIS A 19 8.12 -6.33 24.74
C HIS A 19 7.41 -7.38 23.88
N PHE A 20 6.12 -7.19 23.59
CA PHE A 20 5.36 -8.04 22.67
C PHE A 20 5.98 -8.09 21.27
N LEU A 21 6.33 -6.92 20.72
CA LEU A 21 7.00 -6.81 19.42
C LEU A 21 8.35 -7.55 19.40
N ARG A 22 9.09 -7.53 20.51
CA ARG A 22 10.36 -8.27 20.62
C ARG A 22 10.13 -9.78 20.61
N ILE A 23 9.08 -10.27 21.27
CA ILE A 23 8.74 -11.70 21.30
C ILE A 23 8.29 -12.18 19.92
N ILE A 24 7.34 -11.47 19.29
CA ILE A 24 6.75 -11.89 18.01
C ILE A 24 7.72 -11.76 16.82
N ARG A 25 8.78 -10.96 16.95
CA ARG A 25 9.81 -10.81 15.91
C ARG A 25 10.56 -12.12 15.63
N TRP A 26 10.82 -12.93 16.66
CA TRP A 26 11.53 -14.20 16.52
C TRP A 26 10.80 -15.23 15.66
N PRO A 27 9.52 -15.59 15.93
CA PRO A 27 8.79 -16.53 15.09
C PRO A 27 8.58 -15.99 13.67
N VAL A 28 8.42 -14.67 13.49
CA VAL A 28 8.31 -14.05 12.16
C VAL A 28 9.62 -14.21 11.37
N LEU A 29 10.78 -13.93 11.97
CA LEU A 29 12.08 -14.13 11.32
C LEU A 29 12.31 -15.60 10.99
N PHE A 30 11.95 -16.50 11.91
CA PHE A 30 12.02 -17.94 11.67
C PHE A 30 11.17 -18.35 10.47
N ALA A 31 9.92 -17.89 10.37
CA ALA A 31 9.05 -18.19 9.24
C ALA A 31 9.60 -17.65 7.91
N ILE A 32 10.18 -16.45 7.90
CA ILE A 32 10.81 -15.85 6.70
C ILE A 32 12.02 -16.68 6.24
N VAL A 33 12.78 -17.28 7.14
CA VAL A 33 13.96 -18.09 6.78
C VAL A 33 13.57 -19.52 6.41
N VAL A 34 12.64 -20.13 7.14
CA VAL A 34 12.24 -21.53 6.89
C VAL A 34 11.43 -21.67 5.61
N SER A 35 10.56 -20.71 5.27
CA SER A 35 9.75 -20.77 4.05
C SER A 35 10.55 -20.95 2.76
N PRO A 36 11.63 -20.19 2.46
CA PRO A 36 12.45 -20.43 1.27
C PRO A 36 13.25 -21.73 1.36
N ILE A 37 13.74 -22.13 2.54
CA ILE A 37 14.46 -23.41 2.71
C ILE A 37 13.56 -24.59 2.34
N VAL A 38 12.33 -24.60 2.87
CA VAL A 38 11.35 -25.66 2.58
C VAL A 38 10.94 -25.64 1.11
N ASN A 39 10.77 -24.46 0.52
CA ASN A 39 10.46 -24.32 -0.90
C ASN A 39 11.59 -24.83 -1.81
N LEU A 40 12.86 -24.61 -1.44
CA LEU A 40 14.01 -25.17 -2.15
C LEU A 40 14.10 -26.70 -1.98
N ALA A 41 13.80 -27.22 -0.80
CA ALA A 41 13.85 -28.65 -0.50
C ALA A 41 12.75 -29.46 -1.21
N LEU A 42 11.53 -28.91 -1.28
CA LEU A 42 10.40 -29.57 -1.94
C LEU A 42 10.43 -29.44 -3.47
N GLY A 43 11.13 -28.42 -3.98
CA GLY A 43 11.11 -28.09 -5.41
C GLY A 43 9.73 -27.61 -5.89
N GLY A 44 9.68 -27.11 -7.13
CA GLY A 44 8.44 -26.68 -7.78
C GLY A 44 8.21 -25.17 -7.80
N LYS A 45 6.95 -24.76 -7.70
CA LYS A 45 6.50 -23.35 -7.78
C LYS A 45 7.02 -22.54 -6.59
N ALA A 46 7.43 -21.29 -6.82
CA ALA A 46 8.02 -20.43 -5.78
C ALA A 46 6.97 -19.81 -4.82
N TRP A 47 6.27 -20.66 -4.07
CA TRP A 47 5.24 -20.23 -3.11
C TRP A 47 5.82 -19.50 -1.89
N SER A 48 7.10 -19.71 -1.57
CA SER A 48 7.79 -19.00 -0.49
C SER A 48 7.77 -17.49 -0.67
N LEU A 49 7.83 -16.97 -1.90
CA LEU A 49 7.79 -15.54 -2.16
C LEU A 49 6.43 -14.93 -1.78
N VAL A 50 5.33 -15.64 -2.05
CA VAL A 50 3.98 -15.23 -1.62
C VAL A 50 3.91 -15.19 -0.10
N VAL A 51 4.45 -16.20 0.58
CA VAL A 51 4.46 -16.28 2.04
C VAL A 51 5.28 -15.15 2.66
N VAL A 52 6.48 -14.88 2.14
CA VAL A 52 7.34 -13.79 2.62
C VAL A 52 6.64 -12.43 2.44
N LEU A 53 6.04 -12.18 1.28
CA LEU A 53 5.30 -10.94 1.03
C LEU A 53 4.06 -10.82 1.93
N SER A 54 3.35 -11.92 2.18
CA SER A 54 2.20 -11.96 3.10
C SER A 54 2.59 -11.63 4.53
N ILE A 55 3.69 -12.21 5.01
CA ILE A 55 4.25 -11.94 6.34
C ILE A 55 4.68 -10.47 6.42
N TYR A 56 5.33 -9.95 5.37
CA TYR A 56 5.75 -8.55 5.30
C TYR A 56 4.55 -7.58 5.32
N MET A 57 3.49 -7.90 4.58
CA MET A 57 2.23 -7.16 4.59
C MET A 57 1.59 -7.16 5.99
N ALA A 58 1.45 -8.32 6.63
CA ALA A 58 0.91 -8.43 7.98
C ALA A 58 1.76 -7.67 9.01
N TRP A 59 3.09 -7.73 8.88
CA TRP A 59 4.01 -7.01 9.74
C TRP A 59 3.84 -5.48 9.61
N SER A 60 3.83 -4.98 8.38
CA SER A 60 3.82 -3.55 8.08
C SER A 60 2.45 -2.87 8.27
N LEU A 61 1.35 -3.62 8.21
CA LEU A 61 -0.01 -3.09 8.37
C LEU A 61 -0.58 -3.32 9.78
N VAL A 62 -0.35 -4.49 10.38
CA VAL A 62 -1.03 -4.90 11.63
C VAL A 62 -0.10 -4.79 12.83
N ILE A 63 1.11 -5.36 12.75
CA ILE A 63 1.98 -5.56 13.92
C ILE A 63 2.73 -4.27 14.26
N SER A 64 3.41 -3.69 13.27
CA SER A 64 4.24 -2.51 13.42
C SER A 64 3.92 -1.49 12.33
N PRO A 65 2.73 -0.86 12.36
CA PRO A 65 2.40 0.20 11.43
C PRO A 65 3.39 1.37 11.58
N ASP A 66 3.83 1.90 10.45
CA ASP A 66 4.76 3.03 10.40
C ASP A 66 4.11 4.26 11.04
N LEU A 67 4.66 4.67 12.19
CA LEU A 67 4.14 5.79 12.99
C LEU A 67 4.42 7.15 12.34
N VAL A 68 5.52 7.27 11.58
CA VAL A 68 5.94 8.51 10.91
C VAL A 68 5.01 8.84 9.73
N GLU A 69 4.50 7.81 9.06
CA GLU A 69 3.59 7.93 7.92
C GLU A 69 2.15 7.55 8.28
N TYR A 70 1.83 7.48 9.59
CA TYR A 70 0.52 7.06 10.08
C TYR A 70 -0.53 8.14 9.82
N ASN A 71 -0.99 8.18 8.58
CA ASN A 71 -2.04 9.05 8.12
C ASN A 71 -3.22 8.23 7.61
N ARG A 72 -4.42 8.78 7.77
CA ARG A 72 -5.69 8.12 7.41
C ARG A 72 -5.76 7.68 5.95
N ILE A 73 -5.02 8.33 5.06
CA ILE A 73 -4.98 8.03 3.62
C ILE A 73 -3.81 7.13 3.24
N SER A 74 -2.64 7.32 3.87
CA SER A 74 -1.46 6.51 3.53
C SER A 74 -1.66 5.03 3.88
N GLN A 75 -2.40 4.74 4.96
CA GLN A 75 -2.69 3.36 5.38
C GLN A 75 -3.57 2.55 4.41
N PRO A 76 -4.75 3.03 3.96
CA PRO A 76 -5.54 2.32 2.97
C PRO A 76 -4.78 2.18 1.66
N ILE A 77 -4.07 3.22 1.20
CA ILE A 77 -3.25 3.16 -0.02
C ILE A 77 -2.17 2.08 0.08
N LYS A 78 -1.43 2.05 1.19
CA LYS A 78 -0.41 1.02 1.45
C LYS A 78 -1.02 -0.38 1.48
N THR A 79 -2.21 -0.51 2.06
CA THR A 79 -2.96 -1.78 2.08
C THR A 79 -3.33 -2.21 0.66
N ILE A 80 -3.87 -1.30 -0.16
CA ILE A 80 -4.24 -1.56 -1.55
C ILE A 80 -3.00 -1.96 -2.37
N SER A 81 -1.88 -1.24 -2.22
CA SER A 81 -0.63 -1.56 -2.91
C SER A 81 -0.13 -2.95 -2.55
N PHE A 82 -0.06 -3.32 -1.27
CA PHE A 82 0.33 -4.67 -0.88
C PHE A 82 -0.64 -5.74 -1.36
N SER A 83 -1.94 -5.44 -1.35
CA SER A 83 -2.97 -6.36 -1.85
C SER A 83 -2.82 -6.62 -3.34
N CYS A 84 -2.71 -5.55 -4.15
CA CYS A 84 -2.54 -5.66 -5.61
C CYS A 84 -1.19 -6.35 -5.93
N SER A 85 -0.09 -6.06 -5.22
CA SER A 85 1.20 -6.76 -5.38
C SER A 85 1.14 -8.24 -5.00
N LEU A 86 0.48 -8.58 -3.89
CA LEU A 86 0.33 -9.96 -3.44
C LEU A 86 -0.49 -10.79 -4.44
N LEU A 87 -1.60 -10.25 -4.92
CA LEU A 87 -2.44 -10.89 -5.94
C LEU A 87 -1.66 -11.13 -7.24
N ALA A 88 -0.88 -10.15 -7.70
CA ALA A 88 -0.03 -10.31 -8.87
C ALA A 88 1.03 -11.43 -8.66
N LEU A 89 1.59 -11.52 -7.45
CA LEU A 89 2.58 -12.55 -7.13
C LEU A 89 1.96 -13.95 -7.09
N ILE A 90 0.75 -14.07 -6.55
CA ILE A 90 0.01 -15.34 -6.54
C ILE A 90 -0.29 -15.78 -7.98
N ASP A 91 -0.65 -14.86 -8.87
CA ASP A 91 -0.96 -15.18 -10.26
C ASP A 91 0.28 -15.68 -11.02
N ILE A 92 1.43 -15.02 -10.83
CA ILE A 92 2.69 -15.42 -11.46
C ILE A 92 3.18 -16.78 -10.96
N PHE A 93 3.13 -17.03 -9.65
CA PHE A 93 3.83 -18.18 -9.07
C PHE A 93 2.94 -19.38 -8.76
N LEU A 94 1.65 -19.20 -8.44
CA LEU A 94 0.78 -20.29 -7.99
C LEU A 94 -0.25 -20.68 -9.05
N ALA A 95 -1.06 -19.73 -9.50
CA ALA A 95 -2.19 -20.00 -10.39
C ALA A 95 -2.37 -18.83 -11.35
N PRO A 96 -1.97 -18.93 -12.63
CA PRO A 96 -2.13 -17.82 -13.57
C PRO A 96 -3.57 -17.71 -14.08
N GLY A 97 -3.98 -16.48 -14.42
CA GLY A 97 -5.15 -16.21 -15.27
C GLY A 97 -6.30 -15.45 -14.62
N TRP A 98 -6.21 -15.07 -13.34
CA TRP A 98 -7.29 -14.38 -12.62
C TRP A 98 -6.88 -13.02 -12.07
N ALA A 99 -5.57 -12.72 -11.93
CA ALA A 99 -5.15 -11.39 -11.47
C ALA A 99 -5.57 -10.28 -12.42
N LEU A 100 -5.58 -10.51 -13.73
CA LEU A 100 -6.03 -9.51 -14.72
C LEU A 100 -7.48 -9.06 -14.46
N THR A 101 -8.29 -9.91 -13.84
CA THR A 101 -9.69 -9.65 -13.53
C THR A 101 -9.87 -9.05 -12.14
N VAL A 102 -9.17 -9.62 -11.15
CA VAL A 102 -9.36 -9.29 -9.73
C VAL A 102 -8.58 -8.04 -9.32
N VAL A 103 -7.34 -7.88 -9.81
CA VAL A 103 -6.47 -6.75 -9.42
C VAL A 103 -7.11 -5.40 -9.76
N PRO A 104 -7.67 -5.17 -10.96
CA PRO A 104 -8.28 -3.88 -11.29
C PRO A 104 -9.54 -3.60 -10.47
N ILE A 105 -10.32 -4.62 -10.09
CA ILE A 105 -11.49 -4.45 -9.21
C ILE A 105 -11.05 -4.01 -7.81
N VAL A 106 -10.03 -4.66 -7.25
CA VAL A 106 -9.49 -4.32 -5.92
C VAL A 106 -8.91 -2.91 -5.94
N CYS A 107 -8.11 -2.58 -6.96
CA CYS A 107 -7.51 -1.27 -7.11
C CYS A 107 -8.59 -0.18 -7.39
N PHE A 108 -9.68 -0.48 -8.11
CA PHE A 108 -10.87 0.39 -8.24
C PHE A 108 -11.54 0.69 -6.90
N GLY A 109 -11.86 -0.35 -6.12
CA GLY A 109 -12.46 -0.17 -4.79
C GLY A 109 -11.53 0.61 -3.86
N GLY A 110 -10.23 0.35 -3.98
CA GLY A 110 -9.20 1.07 -3.26
C GLY A 110 -9.15 2.57 -3.58
N LEU A 111 -9.27 2.94 -4.87
CA LEU A 111 -9.35 4.34 -5.30
C LEU A 111 -10.60 5.03 -4.73
N VAL A 112 -11.76 4.37 -4.79
CA VAL A 112 -13.01 4.93 -4.25
C VAL A 112 -12.90 5.19 -2.76
N VAL A 113 -12.44 4.21 -1.98
CA VAL A 113 -12.25 4.35 -0.52
C VAL A 113 -11.24 5.45 -0.20
N SER A 114 -10.09 5.46 -0.89
CA SER A 114 -9.05 6.47 -0.68
C SER A 114 -9.53 7.87 -1.05
N GLY A 115 -10.34 8.00 -2.10
CA GLY A 115 -10.95 9.26 -2.51
C GLY A 115 -11.94 9.78 -1.47
N ILE A 116 -12.85 8.94 -0.98
CA ILE A 116 -13.80 9.33 0.08
C ILE A 116 -13.05 9.81 1.33
N LEU A 117 -12.03 9.08 1.77
CA LEU A 117 -11.21 9.46 2.92
C LEU A 117 -10.44 10.77 2.70
N PHE A 118 -10.00 11.03 1.46
CA PHE A 118 -9.36 12.28 1.08
C PHE A 118 -10.31 13.48 1.18
N PHE A 119 -11.49 13.38 0.59
CA PHE A 119 -12.44 14.48 0.58
C PHE A 119 -13.09 14.75 1.94
N THR A 120 -13.14 13.76 2.84
CA THR A 120 -13.72 13.92 4.19
C THR A 120 -12.89 14.86 5.08
N ASP A 121 -11.57 14.95 4.89
CA ASP A 121 -10.68 15.70 5.79
C ASP A 121 -9.61 16.48 5.00
N ILE A 122 -10.05 17.27 4.01
CA ILE A 122 -9.15 17.83 3.00
C ILE A 122 -8.04 18.72 3.60
N GLU A 123 -8.34 19.49 4.65
CA GLU A 123 -7.38 20.43 5.27
C GLU A 123 -6.16 19.70 5.83
N ARG A 124 -6.37 18.55 6.48
CA ARG A 124 -5.29 17.73 7.03
C ARG A 124 -4.61 16.89 5.97
N GLN A 125 -5.34 16.51 4.93
CA GLN A 125 -4.90 15.52 3.95
C GLN A 125 -4.11 16.11 2.78
N LYS A 126 -4.27 17.41 2.49
CA LYS A 126 -3.45 18.15 1.52
C LYS A 126 -1.95 17.88 1.71
N HIS A 127 -1.46 17.91 2.95
CA HIS A 127 -0.03 17.70 3.21
C HIS A 127 0.49 16.29 2.86
N ASN A 128 -0.40 15.29 2.78
CA ASN A 128 -0.08 13.89 2.50
C ASN A 128 -0.68 13.42 1.17
N LEU A 129 -0.66 14.30 0.16
CA LEU A 129 -1.24 14.04 -1.16
C LEU A 129 -0.41 13.07 -2.03
N LEU A 130 0.88 12.90 -1.74
CA LEU A 130 1.79 12.13 -2.58
C LEU A 130 1.41 10.64 -2.72
N PRO A 131 1.11 9.89 -1.64
CA PRO A 131 0.65 8.51 -1.75
C PRO A 131 -0.60 8.36 -2.63
N MET A 132 -1.53 9.31 -2.51
CA MET A 132 -2.77 9.32 -3.31
C MET A 132 -2.50 9.58 -4.78
N LEU A 133 -1.64 10.56 -5.10
CA LEU A 133 -1.21 10.80 -6.47
C LEU A 133 -0.50 9.59 -7.08
N LEU A 134 0.40 8.95 -6.33
CA LEU A 134 1.10 7.76 -6.80
C LEU A 134 0.11 6.63 -7.11
N LEU A 135 -0.89 6.40 -6.26
CA LEU A 135 -1.92 5.41 -6.50
C LEU A 135 -2.73 5.73 -7.77
N ILE A 136 -3.12 6.99 -7.97
CA ILE A 136 -3.87 7.44 -9.15
C ILE A 136 -3.03 7.23 -10.42
N VAL A 137 -1.78 7.68 -10.44
CA VAL A 137 -0.89 7.57 -11.59
C VAL A 137 -0.63 6.10 -11.92
N LEU A 138 -0.37 5.27 -10.91
CA LEU A 138 -0.15 3.84 -11.09
C LEU A 138 -1.41 3.15 -11.62
N ALA A 139 -2.61 3.54 -11.16
CA ALA A 139 -3.86 3.02 -11.68
C ALA A 139 -4.11 3.42 -13.14
N ILE A 140 -3.78 4.66 -13.54
CA ILE A 140 -3.87 5.10 -14.95
C ILE A 140 -2.91 4.28 -15.81
N ILE A 141 -1.66 4.13 -15.40
CA ILE A 141 -0.66 3.33 -16.12
C ILE A 141 -1.13 1.87 -16.24
N ALA A 142 -1.60 1.28 -15.13
CA ALA A 142 -2.11 -0.09 -15.12
C ALA A 142 -3.34 -0.26 -16.01
N SER A 143 -4.23 0.73 -16.08
CA SER A 143 -5.38 0.74 -16.98
C SER A 143 -4.95 0.76 -18.44
N ILE A 144 -3.97 1.58 -18.82
CA ILE A 144 -3.48 1.68 -20.19
C ILE A 144 -2.82 0.37 -20.62
N ILE A 145 -1.95 -0.18 -19.76
CA ILE A 145 -1.28 -1.46 -20.00
C ILE A 145 -2.31 -2.59 -20.11
N GLY A 146 -3.26 -2.68 -19.18
CA GLY A 146 -4.29 -3.73 -19.16
C GLY A 146 -5.18 -3.69 -20.40
N LEU A 147 -5.63 -2.51 -20.83
CA LEU A 147 -6.43 -2.34 -22.05
C LEU A 147 -5.63 -2.66 -23.32
N SER A 148 -4.32 -2.43 -23.31
CA SER A 148 -3.45 -2.75 -24.46
C SER A 148 -3.26 -4.26 -24.62
N ILE A 149 -3.21 -5.00 -23.50
CA ILE A 149 -3.04 -6.46 -23.47
C ILE A 149 -4.38 -7.18 -23.76
N MET A 150 -5.49 -6.71 -23.21
CA MET A 150 -6.79 -7.41 -23.24
C MET A 150 -7.69 -6.98 -24.40
N ARG A 151 -7.13 -6.74 -25.58
CA ARG A 151 -7.85 -6.16 -26.74
C ARG A 151 -9.07 -6.97 -27.21
N GLU A 152 -9.14 -8.26 -26.88
CA GLU A 152 -10.20 -9.18 -27.34
C GLU A 152 -11.18 -9.64 -26.25
N THR A 153 -10.91 -9.35 -24.97
CA THR A 153 -11.73 -9.80 -23.84
C THR A 153 -12.40 -8.63 -23.13
N THR A 154 -13.43 -8.89 -22.32
CA THR A 154 -14.28 -7.88 -21.68
C THR A 154 -13.52 -7.07 -20.62
N GLY A 155 -12.67 -6.12 -21.05
CA GLY A 155 -11.78 -5.30 -20.23
C GLY A 155 -12.45 -4.18 -19.44
N TRP A 156 -13.75 -4.31 -19.12
CA TRP A 156 -14.54 -3.27 -18.45
C TRP A 156 -13.94 -2.86 -17.09
N GLN A 157 -13.25 -3.78 -16.42
CA GLN A 157 -12.64 -3.55 -15.11
C GLN A 157 -11.51 -2.53 -15.19
N PHE A 158 -10.70 -2.61 -16.24
CA PHE A 158 -9.65 -1.63 -16.51
C PHE A 158 -10.27 -0.28 -16.88
N ILE A 159 -11.34 -0.26 -17.68
CA ILE A 159 -12.07 0.98 -18.00
C ILE A 159 -12.62 1.63 -16.73
N ALA A 160 -13.28 0.88 -15.85
CA ALA A 160 -13.84 1.39 -14.61
C ALA A 160 -12.76 1.94 -13.66
N MET A 161 -11.65 1.21 -13.52
CA MET A 161 -10.49 1.65 -12.73
C MET A 161 -9.84 2.91 -13.33
N GLY A 162 -9.62 2.94 -14.65
CA GLY A 162 -9.04 4.08 -15.33
C GLY A 162 -9.93 5.32 -15.27
N ALA A 163 -11.22 5.16 -15.53
CA ALA A 163 -12.21 6.23 -15.45
C ALA A 163 -12.26 6.83 -14.04
N THR A 164 -12.34 5.98 -12.99
CA THR A 164 -12.31 6.48 -11.61
C THR A 164 -11.02 7.18 -11.27
N ALA A 165 -9.86 6.65 -11.68
CA ALA A 165 -8.58 7.31 -11.45
C ALA A 165 -8.52 8.71 -12.09
N VAL A 166 -9.00 8.84 -13.34
CA VAL A 166 -9.07 10.14 -14.04
C VAL A 166 -10.05 11.10 -13.36
N THR A 167 -11.25 10.63 -12.99
CA THR A 167 -12.22 11.46 -12.26
C THR A 167 -11.65 11.95 -10.93
N LEU A 168 -10.95 11.08 -10.20
CA LEU A 168 -10.30 11.44 -8.94
C LEU A 168 -9.17 12.45 -9.14
N LEU A 169 -8.37 12.29 -10.20
CA LEU A 169 -7.32 13.24 -10.55
C LEU A 169 -7.89 14.62 -10.85
N VAL A 170 -8.93 14.68 -11.68
CA VAL A 170 -9.61 15.95 -12.04
C VAL A 170 -10.23 16.59 -10.79
N ALA A 171 -10.89 15.79 -9.94
CA ALA A 171 -11.43 16.27 -8.68
C ALA A 171 -10.33 16.86 -7.77
N CYS A 172 -9.18 16.19 -7.63
CA CYS A 172 -8.04 16.71 -6.88
C CYS A 172 -7.53 18.05 -7.44
N ILE A 173 -7.39 18.16 -8.77
CA ILE A 173 -6.95 19.39 -9.43
C ILE A 173 -7.91 20.54 -9.16
N ILE A 174 -9.23 20.31 -9.30
CA ILE A 174 -10.27 21.33 -9.10
C ILE A 174 -10.31 21.79 -7.64
N THR A 175 -10.14 20.86 -6.69
CA THR A 175 -10.33 21.15 -5.26
C THR A 175 -9.09 21.80 -4.63
N LEU A 176 -7.88 21.45 -5.10
CA LEU A 176 -6.64 22.00 -4.55
C LEU A 176 -6.08 23.19 -5.35
N ARG A 177 -6.46 23.35 -6.63
CA ARG A 177 -6.05 24.46 -7.51
C ARG A 177 -4.56 24.79 -7.40
N SER A 178 -4.22 25.98 -6.88
CA SER A 178 -2.85 26.48 -6.74
C SER A 178 -2.03 25.74 -5.69
N ASP A 179 -2.66 25.16 -4.66
CA ASP A 179 -1.96 24.37 -3.63
C ASP A 179 -1.37 23.10 -4.23
N PHE A 180 -2.06 22.49 -5.20
CA PHE A 180 -1.60 21.29 -5.90
C PHE A 180 -0.28 21.52 -6.62
N ILE A 181 -0.21 22.58 -7.44
CA ILE A 181 1.00 22.94 -8.19
C ILE A 181 2.12 23.31 -7.23
N ARG A 182 1.81 24.05 -6.15
CA ARG A 182 2.79 24.46 -5.14
C ARG A 182 3.40 23.27 -4.41
N GLU A 183 2.60 22.27 -4.01
CA GLU A 183 3.08 21.07 -3.36
C GLU A 183 3.88 20.16 -4.30
N LEU A 184 3.43 20.00 -5.54
CA LEU A 184 4.13 19.20 -6.55
C LEU A 184 5.49 19.82 -6.89
N LYS A 185 5.52 21.14 -7.05
CA LYS A 185 6.75 21.92 -7.26
C LYS A 185 7.72 21.79 -6.07
N ARG A 186 7.21 21.88 -4.84
CA ARG A 186 8.00 21.76 -3.61
C ARG A 186 8.60 20.38 -3.43
N ARG A 187 7.91 19.32 -3.86
CA ARG A 187 8.34 17.92 -3.71
C ARG A 187 9.28 17.45 -4.81
N PHE A 188 9.04 17.86 -6.06
CA PHE A 188 9.92 17.51 -7.19
C PHE A 188 11.07 18.51 -7.38
N HIS A 189 11.21 19.50 -6.48
CA HIS A 189 12.22 20.55 -6.55
C HIS A 189 12.27 21.27 -7.92
N ILE A 190 11.12 21.35 -8.60
CA ILE A 190 11.00 22.00 -9.90
C ILE A 190 10.97 23.51 -9.64
N LYS A 191 11.79 24.29 -10.36
CA LYS A 191 11.88 25.76 -10.18
C LYS A 191 10.77 26.52 -10.86
#